data_AF-A0A2A4E6L9-F1
#
_entry.id   AF-A0A2A4E6L9-F1
#
_cell.length_a   1.000
_cell.length_b   1.000
_cell.length_c   1.000
_cell.angle_alpha   90.00
_cell.angle_beta   90.00
_cell.angle_gamma   90.00
#
_symmetry.space_group_name_H-M   'P 1'
#
loop_
_entity.id
_entity.type
_entity.pdbx_description
1 polymer ?
#
loop_
_entity_poly.entity_id
_entity_poly.type
_entity_poly.pdbx_seq_one_letter_code
_entity_poly.pdbx_strand_id
1 'polypeptide(L)'
;MTMSLEQFRAALKRADMRGPLGLQLSDVDAQLVADDPASSQSWYTYWLSTQPSAAQPSPPAPAPEPAPAEPAGAPAFDAAPPPYSPAPPHSGAPASAYPGAPTSPYPGAPTDPYEASPSFESAQYAGMPSDGAPAKKRNVGLWVTLSILGALLLIIAIVVVTAFATARHWTKVDVPEQPETFHSEEYETGRYDVSMDTVNPCYVNQDWTDCTNLLQASYDANCAGVELTETATAICADYSNAISQMRAQDSEGAYVATLGTYGNLTRTPEIDTRQVSNDDYRPAETHEAVCYLGFLGECE
;
A
#
# COMPACT_ATOMS: atom_id res chain seq x y z
N MET A 1 -21.00 7.28 34.58
CA MET A 1 -20.27 8.57 34.64
C MET A 1 -19.18 8.50 33.58
N THR A 2 -19.09 9.48 32.70
CA THR A 2 -18.00 9.54 31.70
C THR A 2 -16.72 10.03 32.38
N MET A 3 -15.63 9.28 32.23
CA MET A 3 -14.29 9.73 32.64
C MET A 3 -13.60 10.45 31.47
N SER A 4 -12.65 11.35 31.75
CA SER A 4 -11.87 12.00 30.69
C SER A 4 -10.83 11.07 30.06
N LEU A 5 -10.31 11.43 28.89
CA LEU A 5 -9.21 10.72 28.22
C LEU A 5 -7.98 10.55 29.13
N GLU A 6 -7.64 11.56 29.93
CA GLU A 6 -6.52 11.48 30.88
C GLU A 6 -6.81 10.53 32.05
N GLN A 7 -8.04 10.53 32.56
CA GLN A 7 -8.49 9.58 33.59
C GLN A 7 -8.50 8.14 33.06
N PHE A 8 -8.87 7.95 31.79
CA PHE A 8 -8.81 6.67 31.10
C PHE A 8 -7.37 6.19 30.93
N ARG A 9 -6.43 7.04 30.48
CA ARG A 9 -4.99 6.69 30.42
C ARG A 9 -4.41 6.34 31.79
N ALA A 10 -4.82 7.05 32.85
CA ALA A 10 -4.41 6.74 34.22
C ALA A 10 -5.03 5.41 34.74
N ALA A 11 -6.25 5.07 34.32
CA ALA A 11 -6.91 3.81 34.64
C ALA A 11 -6.28 2.61 33.93
N LEU A 12 -5.85 2.74 32.67
CA LEU A 12 -5.14 1.67 31.94
C LEU A 12 -3.84 1.24 32.62
N LYS A 13 -3.12 2.18 33.25
CA LYS A 13 -1.88 1.90 34.02
C LYS A 13 -2.14 1.23 35.38
N ARG A 14 -3.39 0.96 35.74
CA ARG A 14 -3.81 0.42 37.04
C ARG A 14 -4.60 -0.88 36.87
N ALA A 15 -3.99 -1.99 37.27
CA ALA A 15 -4.60 -3.33 37.16
C ALA A 15 -5.99 -3.42 37.83
N ASP A 16 -6.17 -2.76 38.97
CA ASP A 16 -7.43 -2.69 39.72
C ASP A 16 -8.54 -1.90 39.01
N MET A 17 -8.17 -1.00 38.09
CA MET A 17 -9.10 -0.16 37.33
C MET A 17 -9.38 -0.69 35.91
N ARG A 18 -8.58 -1.62 35.38
CA ARG A 18 -8.79 -2.20 34.04
C ARG A 18 -10.03 -3.10 33.96
N GLY A 19 -10.25 -3.98 34.94
CA GLY A 19 -11.41 -4.89 34.96
C GLY A 19 -12.76 -4.16 34.83
N PRO A 20 -13.03 -3.10 35.63
CA PRO A 20 -14.23 -2.27 35.51
C PRO A 20 -14.40 -1.52 34.17
N LEU A 21 -13.37 -1.40 33.34
CA LEU A 21 -13.50 -0.80 32.00
C LEU A 21 -14.07 -1.78 30.95
N GLY A 22 -14.09 -3.09 31.23
CA GLY A 22 -14.54 -4.12 30.29
C GLY A 22 -13.59 -4.37 29.12
N LEU A 23 -12.36 -3.83 29.17
CA LEU A 23 -11.37 -3.96 28.11
C LEU A 23 -10.45 -5.16 28.35
N GLN A 24 -10.41 -6.09 27.40
CA GLN A 24 -9.50 -7.24 27.42
C GLN A 24 -8.10 -6.85 26.91
N LEU A 25 -7.37 -6.08 27.73
CA LEU A 25 -5.99 -5.68 27.49
C LEU A 25 -5.06 -6.36 28.50
N SER A 26 -3.94 -6.92 28.03
CA SER A 26 -2.88 -7.39 28.94
C SER A 26 -2.19 -6.22 29.64
N ASP A 27 -1.45 -6.50 30.71
CA ASP A 27 -0.65 -5.50 31.42
C ASP A 27 0.36 -4.78 30.51
N VAL A 28 0.90 -5.47 29.52
CA VAL A 28 1.86 -4.91 28.55
C VAL A 28 1.13 -4.04 27.52
N ASP A 29 0.01 -4.53 26.97
CA ASP A 29 -0.76 -3.80 25.96
C ASP A 29 -1.40 -2.54 26.55
N ALA A 30 -1.93 -2.61 27.77
CA ALA A 30 -2.48 -1.46 28.46
C ALA A 30 -1.42 -0.37 28.74
N GLN A 31 -0.16 -0.76 28.98
CA GLN A 31 0.94 0.18 29.13
C GLN A 31 1.31 0.82 27.78
N LEU A 32 1.44 0.02 26.71
CA LEU A 32 1.70 0.50 25.35
C LEU A 32 0.61 1.48 24.86
N VAL A 33 -0.66 1.12 25.02
CA VAL A 33 -1.82 1.97 24.69
C VAL A 33 -1.81 3.26 25.51
N ALA A 34 -1.47 3.20 26.80
CA ALA A 34 -1.45 4.36 27.67
C ALA A 34 -0.24 5.29 27.46
N ASP A 35 0.85 4.81 26.86
CA ASP A 35 2.03 5.60 26.53
C ASP A 35 1.93 6.25 25.13
N ASP A 36 1.32 5.60 24.14
CA ASP A 36 1.01 6.21 22.83
C ASP A 36 -0.27 7.08 22.86
N PRO A 37 -0.18 8.40 22.57
CA PRO A 37 -1.36 9.28 22.46
C PRO A 37 -2.39 8.85 21.41
N ALA A 38 -1.97 8.30 20.26
CA ALA A 38 -2.90 7.95 19.19
C ALA A 38 -3.74 6.71 19.55
N SER A 39 -3.06 5.65 20.02
CA SER A 39 -3.71 4.44 20.56
C SER A 39 -4.63 4.77 21.73
N SER A 40 -4.18 5.61 22.68
CA SER A 40 -5.02 6.10 23.79
C SER A 40 -6.33 6.70 23.32
N GLN A 41 -6.30 7.52 22.26
CA GLN A 41 -7.50 8.20 21.73
C GLN A 41 -8.44 7.23 20.99
N SER A 42 -7.88 6.28 20.24
CA SER A 42 -8.66 5.22 19.57
C SER A 42 -9.37 4.33 20.60
N TRP A 43 -8.64 3.80 21.58
CA TRP A 43 -9.18 2.93 22.64
C TRP A 43 -10.19 3.65 23.54
N TYR A 44 -10.01 4.93 23.83
CA TYR A 44 -10.99 5.73 24.56
C TYR A 44 -12.30 5.91 23.76
N THR A 45 -12.21 6.08 22.45
CA THR A 45 -13.39 6.20 21.57
C THR A 45 -14.15 4.87 21.48
N TYR A 46 -13.43 3.75 21.34
CA TYR A 46 -14.01 2.40 21.41
C TYR A 46 -14.69 2.15 22.77
N TRP A 47 -14.01 2.47 23.87
CA TRP A 47 -14.56 2.33 25.22
C TRP A 47 -15.83 3.15 25.44
N LEU A 48 -15.91 4.38 24.89
CA LEU A 48 -17.12 5.18 24.91
C LEU A 48 -18.28 4.55 24.12
N SER A 49 -18.00 3.89 22.99
CA SER A 49 -19.05 3.18 22.21
C SER A 49 -19.56 1.91 22.89
N THR A 50 -18.76 1.30 23.77
CA THR A 50 -19.14 0.12 24.58
C THR A 50 -19.84 0.48 25.91
N GLN A 51 -19.94 1.76 26.27
CA GLN A 51 -20.75 2.18 27.41
C GLN A 51 -22.23 1.85 27.14
N PRO A 52 -22.96 1.25 28.10
CA PRO A 52 -24.40 1.07 27.94
C PRO A 52 -25.08 2.44 27.86
N SER A 53 -25.58 2.80 26.68
CA SER A 53 -26.52 3.91 26.53
C SER A 53 -27.67 3.70 27.50
N ALA A 54 -27.93 4.70 28.35
CA ALA A 54 -29.09 4.67 29.23
C ALA A 54 -30.35 4.46 28.37
N ALA A 55 -31.08 3.37 28.62
CA ALA A 55 -32.19 2.95 27.78
C ALA A 55 -33.16 4.12 27.57
N GLN A 56 -33.35 4.54 26.32
CA GLN A 56 -34.41 5.48 26.00
C GLN A 56 -35.74 4.86 26.43
N PRO A 57 -36.60 5.57 27.18
CA PRO A 57 -37.90 5.04 27.54
C PRO A 57 -38.67 4.73 26.25
N SER A 58 -39.12 3.49 26.12
CA SER A 58 -39.87 3.03 24.96
C SER A 58 -41.06 3.96 24.69
N PRO A 59 -41.29 4.38 23.42
CA PRO A 59 -42.52 5.07 23.08
C PRO A 59 -43.74 4.23 23.52
N PRO A 60 -44.81 4.85 24.04
CA PRO A 60 -46.02 4.11 24.38
C PRO A 60 -46.57 3.41 23.14
N ALA A 61 -46.98 2.15 23.30
CA ALA A 61 -47.42 1.33 22.18
C ALA A 61 -48.61 1.97 21.44
N PRO A 62 -48.61 2.00 20.09
CA PRO A 62 -49.78 2.41 19.33
C PRO A 62 -50.96 1.46 19.59
N ALA A 63 -52.17 2.01 19.57
CA ALA A 63 -53.39 1.23 19.73
C ALA A 63 -53.56 0.20 18.60
N PRO A 64 -54.20 -0.97 18.85
CA PRO A 64 -54.35 -2.01 17.84
C PRO A 64 -55.16 -1.52 16.63
N GLU A 65 -54.53 -1.55 15.47
CA GLU A 65 -55.12 -1.24 14.17
C GLU A 65 -55.98 -2.43 13.70
N PRO A 66 -57.17 -2.22 13.11
CA PRO A 66 -58.03 -3.32 12.66
C PRO A 66 -57.41 -4.09 11.47
N ALA A 67 -57.64 -5.40 11.44
CA ALA A 67 -57.01 -6.32 10.49
C ALA A 67 -57.23 -5.93 9.02
N PRO A 68 -56.20 -6.04 8.15
CA PRO A 68 -56.36 -5.82 6.70
C PRO A 68 -57.29 -6.87 6.07
N ALA A 69 -58.14 -6.40 5.14
CA ALA A 69 -58.88 -7.29 4.24
C ALA A 69 -57.96 -7.85 3.13
N GLU A 70 -58.26 -9.05 2.62
CA GLU A 70 -57.55 -9.64 1.49
C GLU A 70 -57.50 -8.71 0.25
N PRO A 71 -56.32 -8.47 -0.35
CA PRO A 71 -56.23 -7.79 -1.63
C PRO A 71 -56.53 -8.75 -2.78
N ALA A 72 -57.70 -8.57 -3.40
CA ALA A 72 -58.02 -9.23 -4.66
C ALA A 72 -57.25 -8.60 -5.83
N GLY A 73 -56.66 -9.44 -6.69
CA GLY A 73 -56.24 -9.08 -8.05
C GLY A 73 -54.92 -8.33 -8.19
N ALA A 74 -53.91 -8.99 -8.75
CA ALA A 74 -52.66 -8.35 -9.13
C ALA A 74 -52.84 -7.42 -10.36
N PRO A 75 -52.35 -6.17 -10.33
CA PRO A 75 -52.07 -5.40 -11.52
C PRO A 75 -50.66 -5.76 -12.03
N ALA A 76 -50.54 -6.11 -13.31
CA ALA A 76 -49.24 -6.24 -13.95
C ALA A 76 -48.62 -4.85 -14.16
N PHE A 77 -47.34 -4.69 -13.81
CA PHE A 77 -46.56 -3.50 -14.10
C PHE A 77 -45.24 -3.86 -14.78
N ASP A 78 -45.21 -3.71 -16.10
CA ASP A 78 -43.97 -3.38 -16.81
C ASP A 78 -43.50 -2.00 -16.31
N ALA A 79 -42.51 -1.98 -15.43
CA ALA A 79 -41.85 -0.77 -14.96
C ALA A 79 -40.33 -0.93 -15.11
N ALA A 80 -39.74 -0.16 -16.02
CA ALA A 80 -38.30 -0.17 -16.24
C ALA A 80 -37.55 0.34 -14.99
N PRO A 81 -36.32 -0.15 -14.72
CA PRO A 81 -35.53 0.30 -13.58
C PRO A 81 -35.18 1.80 -13.68
N PRO A 82 -35.05 2.51 -12.55
CA PRO A 82 -34.66 3.92 -12.55
C PRO A 82 -33.23 4.07 -13.11
N PRO A 83 -32.95 5.09 -13.93
CA PRO A 83 -31.61 5.33 -14.45
C PRO A 83 -30.65 5.75 -13.33
N TYR A 84 -29.43 5.19 -13.36
CA TYR A 84 -28.32 5.60 -12.51
C TYR A 84 -28.02 7.10 -12.68
N SER A 85 -27.97 7.83 -11.56
CA SER A 85 -27.37 9.17 -11.52
C SER A 85 -25.85 9.05 -11.48
N PRO A 86 -25.09 9.60 -12.45
CA PRO A 86 -23.64 9.63 -12.37
C PRO A 86 -23.14 10.62 -11.31
N ALA A 87 -22.00 10.32 -10.71
CA ALA A 87 -21.32 11.20 -9.75
C ALA A 87 -20.90 12.54 -10.40
N PRO A 88 -20.84 13.65 -9.64
CA PRO A 88 -20.47 14.95 -10.19
C PRO A 88 -19.00 14.99 -10.63
N PRO A 89 -18.69 15.49 -11.84
CA PRO A 89 -17.31 15.64 -12.28
C PRO A 89 -16.63 16.77 -11.48
N HIS A 90 -15.50 16.46 -10.85
CA HIS A 90 -14.63 17.50 -10.30
C HIS A 90 -13.84 18.16 -11.42
N SER A 91 -14.26 19.38 -11.77
CA SER A 91 -13.58 20.29 -12.68
C SER A 91 -12.15 20.58 -12.20
N GLY A 92 -11.14 20.35 -13.03
CA GLY A 92 -9.75 20.62 -12.69
C GLY A 92 -9.32 22.07 -12.94
N ALA A 93 -8.26 22.49 -12.23
CA ALA A 93 -7.29 23.54 -12.62
C ALA A 93 -6.15 23.61 -11.57
N PRO A 94 -4.96 24.16 -11.87
CA PRO A 94 -4.34 24.37 -13.18
C PRO A 94 -2.95 23.70 -13.28
N ALA A 95 -2.39 23.66 -14.50
CA ALA A 95 -1.00 23.26 -14.71
C ALA A 95 -0.02 24.30 -14.12
N SER A 96 0.99 23.84 -13.37
CA SER A 96 2.11 24.66 -12.90
C SER A 96 3.11 24.93 -14.03
N ALA A 97 2.74 25.81 -14.97
CA ALA A 97 3.70 26.37 -15.91
C ALA A 97 4.61 27.38 -15.16
N TYR A 98 5.87 27.02 -14.95
CA TYR A 98 6.89 28.00 -14.53
C TYR A 98 7.51 28.66 -15.77
N PRO A 99 7.39 29.99 -15.92
CA PRO A 99 7.93 30.71 -17.06
C PRO A 99 9.36 31.21 -16.82
N GLY A 100 10.10 31.38 -17.92
CA GLY A 100 11.10 32.43 -18.05
C GLY A 100 12.50 32.10 -17.54
N ALA A 101 13.42 31.90 -18.49
CA ALA A 101 14.76 32.45 -18.34
C ALA A 101 14.72 33.98 -18.48
N PRO A 102 15.46 34.72 -17.66
CA PRO A 102 16.05 35.99 -18.08
C PRO A 102 17.58 35.95 -18.00
N THR A 103 18.20 36.76 -18.86
CA THR A 103 19.66 36.94 -19.00
C THR A 103 20.21 38.04 -18.08
N SER A 104 21.54 38.23 -18.11
CA SER A 104 22.34 39.38 -17.62
C SER A 104 23.00 39.22 -16.23
N PRO A 105 24.06 40.02 -15.89
CA PRO A 105 25.14 40.54 -16.75
C PRO A 105 26.57 40.42 -16.14
N TYR A 106 27.61 40.71 -16.94
CA TYR A 106 28.95 41.13 -16.47
C TYR A 106 28.86 42.38 -15.55
N PRO A 107 29.78 42.65 -14.59
CA PRO A 107 31.18 43.03 -14.91
C PRO A 107 32.26 42.72 -13.84
N GLY A 108 33.55 43.01 -14.13
CA GLY A 108 34.57 43.26 -13.08
C GLY A 108 36.03 42.87 -13.34
N ALA A 109 36.75 43.62 -14.20
CA ALA A 109 38.21 43.82 -14.06
C ALA A 109 38.45 44.94 -13.00
N PRO A 110 39.65 45.19 -12.41
CA PRO A 110 40.96 45.42 -13.08
C PRO A 110 42.16 44.77 -12.31
N THR A 111 43.47 44.94 -12.58
CA THR A 111 44.30 45.95 -13.30
C THR A 111 45.56 45.33 -13.96
N ASP A 112 46.05 45.92 -15.06
CA ASP A 112 47.44 45.86 -15.58
C ASP A 112 48.47 46.56 -14.62
N PRO A 113 49.76 46.80 -14.96
CA PRO A 113 50.62 46.33 -16.08
C PRO A 113 52.03 45.80 -15.64
N TYR A 114 52.82 45.31 -16.60
CA TYR A 114 54.21 45.75 -16.92
C TYR A 114 54.71 44.93 -18.13
N GLU A 115 54.78 45.50 -19.33
CA GLU A 115 56.00 46.06 -19.93
C GLU A 115 57.21 45.09 -20.01
N ALA A 116 57.53 44.62 -21.22
CA ALA A 116 58.63 45.19 -22.03
C ALA A 116 59.01 44.29 -23.22
N SER A 117 58.97 44.83 -24.42
CA SER A 117 59.88 44.42 -25.50
C SER A 117 61.27 45.04 -25.24
N PRO A 118 62.34 44.54 -25.86
CA PRO A 118 62.81 45.31 -27.00
C PRO A 118 63.25 44.48 -28.21
N SER A 119 63.37 45.19 -29.32
CA SER A 119 63.75 44.73 -30.66
C SER A 119 65.22 45.07 -30.99
N PHE A 120 65.71 44.46 -32.08
CA PHE A 120 66.99 44.72 -32.76
C PHE A 120 68.28 44.31 -32.04
N GLU A 121 69.10 43.49 -32.71
CA GLU A 121 70.28 44.05 -33.39
C GLU A 121 70.78 43.15 -34.54
N SER A 122 71.39 43.79 -35.53
CA SER A 122 71.96 43.18 -36.73
C SER A 122 73.48 43.29 -36.70
N ALA A 123 74.20 42.20 -37.00
CA ALA A 123 75.64 42.25 -37.25
C ALA A 123 76.02 41.49 -38.52
N GLN A 124 76.56 42.21 -39.51
CA GLN A 124 77.26 41.66 -40.68
C GLN A 124 78.78 41.67 -40.44
N TYR A 125 79.50 40.99 -41.35
CA TYR A 125 80.96 40.88 -41.57
C TYR A 125 81.68 39.68 -40.94
N ALA A 126 82.72 39.09 -41.54
CA ALA A 126 83.10 38.86 -42.96
C ALA A 126 84.39 38.01 -42.95
N GLY A 127 84.59 37.09 -43.91
CA GLY A 127 85.89 36.41 -44.07
C GLY A 127 85.85 35.02 -44.72
N MET A 128 86.42 34.91 -45.92
CA MET A 128 86.76 33.67 -46.66
C MET A 128 88.31 33.48 -46.62
N PRO A 129 88.94 32.45 -47.22
CA PRO A 129 88.47 31.15 -47.75
C PRO A 129 89.24 29.98 -47.05
N SER A 130 89.41 28.72 -47.51
CA SER A 130 88.85 27.84 -48.56
C SER A 130 88.73 26.40 -47.93
N ASP A 131 88.47 25.24 -48.57
CA ASP A 131 88.35 24.80 -49.98
C ASP A 131 87.57 23.46 -50.10
N GLY A 132 87.45 22.91 -51.32
CA GLY A 132 87.62 21.47 -51.58
C GLY A 132 86.58 20.45 -51.09
N ALA A 133 85.49 20.26 -51.86
CA ALA A 133 84.88 18.97 -52.28
C ALA A 133 83.36 19.09 -52.52
N PRO A 134 82.78 18.44 -53.55
CA PRO A 134 81.35 18.50 -53.82
C PRO A 134 80.56 17.61 -52.85
N ALA A 135 80.14 18.18 -51.72
CA ALA A 135 79.22 17.52 -50.80
C ALA A 135 77.87 17.27 -51.48
N LYS A 136 77.62 16.00 -51.82
CA LYS A 136 76.39 15.45 -52.41
C LYS A 136 75.17 16.09 -51.74
N LYS A 137 74.29 16.72 -52.54
CA LYS A 137 73.11 17.49 -52.08
C LYS A 137 72.20 16.58 -51.22
N ARG A 138 72.43 16.58 -49.90
CA ARG A 138 71.79 15.66 -48.97
C ARG A 138 70.34 16.13 -48.79
N ASN A 139 69.38 15.21 -48.91
CA ASN A 139 67.94 15.49 -48.84
C ASN A 139 67.47 15.82 -47.40
N VAL A 140 68.19 16.68 -46.68
CA VAL A 140 68.00 16.95 -45.25
C VAL A 140 66.63 17.54 -44.97
N GLY A 141 66.17 18.50 -45.80
CA GLY A 141 64.82 19.05 -45.67
C GLY A 141 63.72 17.99 -45.80
N LEU A 142 63.88 17.03 -46.72
CA LEU A 142 62.94 15.91 -46.90
C LEU A 142 62.95 14.94 -45.71
N TRP A 143 64.13 14.66 -45.15
CA TRP A 143 64.26 13.80 -43.97
C TRP A 143 63.71 14.47 -42.69
N VAL A 144 63.88 15.79 -42.56
CA VAL A 144 63.28 16.55 -41.45
C VAL A 144 61.76 16.57 -41.56
N THR A 145 61.18 16.81 -42.75
CA THR A 145 59.71 16.75 -42.90
C THR A 145 59.15 15.35 -42.70
N LEU A 146 59.83 14.29 -43.17
CA LEU A 146 59.47 12.89 -42.89
C LEU A 146 59.54 12.57 -41.39
N SER A 147 60.56 13.07 -40.68
CA SER A 147 60.69 12.88 -39.23
C SER A 147 59.59 13.61 -38.45
N ILE A 148 59.18 14.80 -38.89
CA ILE A 148 58.08 15.57 -38.28
C ILE A 148 56.73 14.87 -38.53
N LEU A 149 56.47 14.41 -39.75
CA LEU A 149 55.27 13.63 -40.09
C LEU A 149 55.21 12.30 -39.32
N GLY A 150 56.34 11.59 -39.22
CA GLY A 150 56.45 10.37 -38.42
C GLY A 150 56.19 10.61 -36.94
N ALA A 151 56.75 11.69 -36.37
CA ALA A 151 56.49 12.07 -34.98
C ALA A 151 55.02 12.45 -34.74
N LEU A 152 54.39 13.21 -35.65
CA LEU A 152 52.96 13.55 -35.57
C LEU A 152 52.06 12.31 -35.61
N LEU A 153 52.31 11.39 -36.55
CA LEU A 153 51.56 10.13 -36.63
C LEU A 153 51.75 9.27 -35.38
N LEU A 154 52.96 9.24 -34.81
CA LEU A 154 53.26 8.49 -33.59
C LEU A 154 52.58 9.12 -32.36
N ILE A 155 52.55 10.45 -32.25
CA ILE A 155 51.79 11.17 -31.20
C ILE A 155 50.29 10.87 -31.32
N ILE A 156 49.72 10.92 -32.53
CA ILE A 156 48.31 10.56 -32.77
C ILE A 156 48.05 9.11 -32.34
N ALA A 157 48.91 8.17 -32.71
CA ALA A 157 48.78 6.76 -32.32
C ALA A 157 48.84 6.58 -30.78
N ILE A 158 49.76 7.27 -30.09
CA ILE A 158 49.83 7.26 -28.61
C ILE A 158 48.53 7.79 -28.01
N VAL A 159 48.03 8.93 -28.47
CA VAL A 159 46.80 9.55 -27.94
C VAL A 159 45.61 8.61 -28.11
N VAL A 160 45.47 7.96 -29.27
CA VAL A 160 44.41 6.96 -29.51
C VAL A 160 44.54 5.77 -28.54
N VAL A 161 45.73 5.17 -28.43
CA VAL A 161 45.94 4.02 -27.52
C VAL A 161 45.66 4.40 -26.07
N THR A 162 46.10 5.58 -25.64
CA THR A 162 45.88 6.04 -24.25
C THR A 162 44.40 6.32 -24.00
N ALA A 163 43.68 6.93 -24.95
CA ALA A 163 42.24 7.17 -24.85
C ALA A 163 41.44 5.88 -24.63
N PHE A 164 41.72 4.81 -25.40
CA PHE A 164 41.10 3.50 -25.21
C PHE A 164 41.55 2.82 -23.92
N ALA A 165 42.83 2.91 -23.55
CA ALA A 165 43.35 2.26 -22.34
C ALA A 165 42.90 2.92 -21.02
N THR A 166 42.53 4.20 -21.05
CA THR A 166 42.00 4.94 -19.88
C THR A 166 40.51 5.23 -19.98
N ALA A 167 39.78 4.54 -20.86
CA ALA A 167 38.33 4.67 -20.96
C ALA A 167 37.68 4.22 -19.63
N ARG A 168 36.69 4.98 -19.15
CA ARG A 168 35.86 4.57 -18.02
C ARG A 168 34.61 3.89 -18.56
N HIS A 169 34.35 2.69 -18.08
CA HIS A 169 33.17 1.89 -18.42
C HIS A 169 32.29 1.76 -17.16
N TRP A 170 30.98 1.93 -17.31
CA TRP A 170 30.01 1.60 -16.26
C TRP A 170 28.67 1.18 -16.85
N THR A 171 27.88 0.50 -16.04
CA THR A 171 26.49 0.21 -16.36
C THR A 171 25.65 1.43 -15.99
N LYS A 172 25.07 2.08 -16.99
CA LYS A 172 24.12 3.19 -16.82
C LYS A 172 22.70 2.64 -16.85
N VAL A 173 21.87 3.11 -15.92
CA VAL A 173 20.45 2.72 -15.82
C VAL A 173 19.62 3.74 -16.59
N ASP A 174 19.01 3.32 -17.69
CA ASP A 174 18.16 4.17 -18.53
C ASP A 174 16.73 4.23 -17.99
N VAL A 175 16.22 3.06 -17.62
CA VAL A 175 14.92 2.89 -16.97
C VAL A 175 15.17 2.17 -15.64
N PRO A 176 14.83 2.76 -14.49
CA PRO A 176 14.97 2.09 -13.21
C PRO A 176 14.06 0.86 -13.15
N GLU A 177 14.47 -0.11 -12.33
CA GLU A 177 13.66 -1.29 -12.01
C GLU A 177 12.26 -0.86 -11.52
N GLN A 178 11.23 -1.47 -12.10
CA GLN A 178 9.85 -1.29 -11.68
C GLN A 178 9.50 -2.48 -10.80
N PRO A 179 9.49 -2.32 -9.46
CA PRO A 179 9.14 -3.41 -8.56
C PRO A 179 7.69 -3.82 -8.77
N GLU A 180 7.42 -5.10 -8.58
CA GLU A 180 6.09 -5.69 -8.65
C GLU A 180 5.13 -4.98 -7.69
N THR A 181 3.93 -4.64 -8.18
CA THR A 181 2.86 -4.07 -7.36
C THR A 181 1.79 -5.11 -7.07
N PHE A 182 1.16 -4.97 -5.90
CA PHE A 182 0.18 -5.94 -5.38
C PHE A 182 -1.14 -5.25 -5.08
N HIS A 183 -2.24 -5.98 -5.25
CA HIS A 183 -3.56 -5.56 -4.79
C HIS A 183 -4.16 -6.63 -3.86
N SER A 184 -5.01 -6.18 -2.93
CA SER A 184 -5.74 -7.06 -2.04
C SER A 184 -7.01 -7.57 -2.73
N GLU A 185 -7.21 -8.89 -2.71
CA GLU A 185 -8.42 -9.56 -3.17
C GLU A 185 -9.06 -10.31 -1.99
N GLU A 186 -10.37 -10.17 -1.83
CA GLU A 186 -11.18 -10.96 -0.88
C GLU A 186 -11.60 -12.27 -1.54
N TYR A 187 -11.51 -13.39 -0.81
CA TYR A 187 -11.91 -14.71 -1.30
C TYR A 187 -12.63 -15.53 -0.22
N GLU A 188 -13.60 -16.34 -0.63
CA GLU A 188 -14.23 -17.33 0.26
C GLU A 188 -13.22 -18.44 0.59
N THR A 189 -13.01 -18.70 1.88
CA THR A 189 -12.10 -19.75 2.36
C THR A 189 -12.64 -21.17 2.13
N GLY A 190 -13.92 -21.31 1.80
CA GLY A 190 -14.66 -22.58 1.79
C GLY A 190 -15.23 -22.99 3.15
N ARG A 191 -14.86 -22.27 4.22
CA ARG A 191 -15.39 -22.45 5.58
C ARG A 191 -16.53 -21.47 5.84
N TYR A 192 -17.34 -21.78 6.83
CA TYR A 192 -18.48 -20.95 7.22
C TYR A 192 -18.47 -20.61 8.70
N ASP A 193 -18.75 -19.34 9.00
CA ASP A 193 -19.07 -18.90 10.34
C ASP A 193 -20.57 -19.05 10.62
N VAL A 194 -20.94 -19.29 11.87
CA VAL A 194 -22.33 -19.48 12.31
C VAL A 194 -22.57 -18.63 13.53
N SER A 195 -23.57 -17.76 13.44
CA SER A 195 -24.04 -16.92 14.53
C SER A 195 -25.41 -17.39 15.02
N MET A 196 -25.71 -17.15 16.29
CA MET A 196 -27.03 -17.37 16.88
C MET A 196 -27.62 -16.01 17.27
N ASP A 197 -28.85 -15.74 16.83
CA ASP A 197 -29.57 -14.54 17.24
C ASP A 197 -30.23 -14.69 18.63
N THR A 198 -30.98 -13.68 19.06
CA THR A 198 -31.74 -13.69 20.32
C THR A 198 -33.23 -14.00 20.13
N VAL A 199 -33.64 -14.37 18.92
CA VAL A 199 -35.04 -14.63 18.55
C VAL A 199 -35.31 -16.12 18.66
N ASN A 200 -35.88 -16.54 19.79
CA ASN A 200 -36.23 -17.95 19.99
C ASN A 200 -37.25 -18.39 18.92
N PRO A 201 -36.99 -19.47 18.15
CA PRO A 201 -37.94 -19.95 17.12
C PRO A 201 -39.17 -20.62 17.73
N CYS A 202 -39.15 -20.95 19.03
CA CYS A 202 -40.28 -21.52 19.74
C CYS A 202 -41.12 -20.45 20.46
N TYR A 203 -42.37 -20.81 20.78
CA TYR A 203 -43.28 -19.99 21.57
C TYR A 203 -43.84 -20.74 22.79
N VAL A 204 -44.28 -20.00 23.81
CA VAL A 204 -44.85 -20.60 25.03
C VAL A 204 -46.18 -21.29 24.70
N ASN A 205 -46.40 -22.47 25.27
CA ASN A 205 -47.47 -23.42 24.95
C ASN A 205 -47.40 -24.04 23.54
N GLN A 206 -46.28 -23.90 22.82
CA GLN A 206 -46.00 -24.77 21.67
C GLN A 206 -45.79 -26.21 22.13
N ASP A 207 -46.17 -27.18 21.29
CA ASP A 207 -45.78 -28.57 21.47
C ASP A 207 -44.25 -28.73 21.55
N TRP A 208 -43.77 -29.57 22.46
CA TRP A 208 -42.35 -29.72 22.73
C TRP A 208 -41.59 -30.39 21.58
N THR A 209 -42.19 -31.39 20.93
CA THR A 209 -41.62 -32.06 19.75
C THR A 209 -41.54 -31.06 18.59
N ASP A 210 -42.58 -30.24 18.36
CA ASP A 210 -42.56 -29.20 17.32
C ASP A 210 -41.45 -28.15 17.56
N CYS A 211 -41.30 -27.66 18.79
CA CYS A 211 -40.22 -26.72 19.14
C CYS A 211 -38.84 -27.35 18.90
N THR A 212 -38.65 -28.60 19.33
CA THR A 212 -37.40 -29.36 19.13
C THR A 212 -37.10 -29.57 17.64
N ASN A 213 -38.12 -29.75 16.80
CA ASN A 213 -37.97 -29.89 15.35
C ASN A 213 -37.63 -28.57 14.65
N LEU A 214 -38.12 -27.42 15.12
CA LEU A 214 -37.71 -26.10 14.61
C LEU A 214 -36.22 -25.83 14.87
N LEU A 215 -35.75 -26.13 16.09
CA LEU A 215 -34.32 -26.03 16.43
C LEU A 215 -33.49 -27.00 15.57
N GLN A 216 -33.91 -28.25 15.40
CA GLN A 216 -33.25 -29.20 14.50
C GLN A 216 -33.16 -28.66 13.06
N ALA A 217 -34.24 -28.08 12.52
CA ALA A 217 -34.22 -27.51 11.17
C ALA A 217 -33.24 -26.33 11.04
N SER A 218 -33.12 -25.49 12.07
CA SER A 218 -32.13 -24.41 12.11
C SER A 218 -30.69 -24.95 12.15
N TYR A 219 -30.45 -26.01 12.92
CA TYR A 219 -29.17 -26.72 12.94
C TYR A 219 -28.84 -27.37 11.60
N ASP A 220 -29.78 -28.09 10.98
CA ASP A 220 -29.54 -28.79 9.71
C ASP A 220 -29.29 -27.81 8.56
N ALA A 221 -29.96 -26.65 8.55
CA ALA A 221 -29.74 -25.62 7.54
C ALA A 221 -28.36 -24.95 7.64
N ASN A 222 -27.86 -24.71 8.87
CA ASN A 222 -26.68 -23.89 9.12
C ASN A 222 -25.41 -24.69 9.47
N CYS A 223 -25.51 -25.76 10.25
CA CYS A 223 -24.37 -26.51 10.78
C CYS A 223 -24.08 -27.82 10.05
N ALA A 224 -25.10 -28.50 9.50
CA ALA A 224 -24.91 -29.83 8.95
C ALA A 224 -24.25 -29.82 7.56
N GLY A 225 -23.28 -30.71 7.35
CA GLY A 225 -22.70 -31.00 6.03
C GLY A 225 -21.80 -29.92 5.43
N VAL A 226 -21.34 -28.94 6.23
CA VAL A 226 -20.44 -27.86 5.82
C VAL A 226 -19.16 -27.84 6.66
N GLU A 227 -18.09 -27.25 6.11
CA GLU A 227 -16.87 -26.97 6.89
C GLU A 227 -17.04 -25.66 7.66
N LEU A 228 -16.72 -25.67 8.95
CA LEU A 228 -17.03 -24.58 9.88
C LEU A 228 -15.76 -23.87 10.40
N THR A 229 -15.92 -22.62 10.83
CA THR A 229 -14.92 -21.97 11.70
C THR A 229 -14.81 -22.70 13.04
N GLU A 230 -13.73 -22.47 13.80
CA GLU A 230 -13.58 -23.06 15.14
C GLU A 230 -14.70 -22.57 16.08
N THR A 231 -15.00 -21.27 16.03
CA THR A 231 -16.10 -20.64 16.76
C THR A 231 -17.47 -21.22 16.38
N ALA A 232 -17.75 -21.33 15.07
CA ALA A 232 -18.99 -21.92 14.57
C ALA A 232 -19.14 -23.39 14.97
N THR A 233 -18.03 -24.15 14.96
CA THR A 233 -18.02 -25.54 15.42
C THR A 233 -18.46 -25.64 16.88
N ALA A 234 -17.97 -24.75 17.75
CA ALA A 234 -18.37 -24.71 19.16
C ALA A 234 -19.86 -24.33 19.33
N ILE A 235 -20.36 -23.35 18.58
CA ILE A 235 -21.77 -22.93 18.61
C ILE A 235 -22.68 -24.08 18.14
N CYS A 236 -22.36 -24.71 17.01
CA CYS A 236 -23.11 -25.85 16.48
C CYS A 236 -23.07 -27.08 17.42
N ALA A 237 -21.94 -27.32 18.10
CA ALA A 237 -21.84 -28.39 19.09
C ALA A 237 -22.72 -28.14 20.33
N ASP A 238 -22.76 -26.91 20.86
CA ASP A 238 -23.64 -26.55 21.97
C ASP A 238 -25.12 -26.65 21.57
N TYR A 239 -25.48 -26.12 20.40
CA TYR A 239 -26.83 -26.14 19.86
C TYR A 239 -27.36 -27.57 19.62
N SER A 240 -26.54 -28.46 19.07
CA SER A 240 -26.90 -29.88 18.90
C SER A 240 -26.98 -30.65 20.22
N ASN A 241 -26.15 -30.30 21.21
CA ASN A 241 -26.28 -30.83 22.57
C ASN A 241 -27.60 -30.36 23.24
N ALA A 242 -28.03 -29.13 23.00
CA ALA A 242 -29.30 -28.61 23.50
C ALA A 242 -30.50 -29.34 22.88
N ILE A 243 -30.53 -29.52 21.55
CA ILE A 243 -31.55 -30.32 20.85
C ILE A 243 -31.59 -31.75 21.41
N SER A 244 -30.43 -32.35 21.65
CA SER A 244 -30.33 -33.72 22.20
C SER A 244 -30.87 -33.81 23.64
N GLN A 245 -30.63 -32.80 24.48
CA GLN A 245 -31.22 -32.69 25.81
C GLN A 245 -32.73 -32.50 25.75
N MET A 246 -33.24 -31.70 24.81
CA MET A 246 -34.67 -31.48 24.64
C MET A 246 -35.39 -32.77 24.21
N ARG A 247 -34.83 -33.51 23.25
CA ARG A 247 -35.34 -34.85 22.88
C ARG A 247 -35.34 -35.84 24.04
N ALA A 248 -34.33 -35.79 24.92
CA ALA A 248 -34.26 -36.66 26.09
C ALA A 248 -35.28 -36.30 27.20
N GLN A 249 -35.85 -35.09 27.15
CA GLN A 249 -36.89 -34.60 28.08
C GLN A 249 -38.30 -34.69 27.48
N ASP A 250 -38.43 -35.10 26.22
CA ASP A 250 -39.71 -35.18 25.52
C ASP A 250 -40.64 -36.23 26.15
N SER A 251 -41.93 -35.92 26.22
CA SER A 251 -42.96 -36.79 26.78
C SER A 251 -44.35 -36.46 26.21
N GLU A 252 -45.25 -37.43 26.21
CA GLU A 252 -46.58 -37.29 25.60
C GLU A 252 -47.37 -36.12 26.22
N GLY A 253 -47.72 -35.13 25.40
CA GLY A 253 -48.40 -33.91 25.85
C GLY A 253 -47.49 -32.89 26.55
N ALA A 254 -46.18 -32.94 26.33
CA ALA A 254 -45.25 -31.89 26.78
C ALA A 254 -45.39 -30.61 25.94
N TYR A 255 -45.34 -29.46 26.62
CA TYR A 255 -45.41 -28.14 26.00
C TYR A 255 -44.31 -27.21 26.53
N VAL A 256 -43.88 -26.27 25.71
CA VAL A 256 -42.87 -25.25 26.06
C VAL A 256 -43.41 -24.33 27.16
N ALA A 257 -42.92 -24.51 28.40
CA ALA A 257 -43.32 -23.70 29.55
C ALA A 257 -42.65 -22.32 29.60
N THR A 258 -41.39 -22.22 29.14
CA THR A 258 -40.59 -20.99 29.12
C THR A 258 -39.65 -21.00 27.92
N LEU A 259 -39.38 -19.83 27.35
CA LEU A 259 -38.40 -19.68 26.27
C LEU A 259 -36.98 -19.72 26.85
N GLY A 260 -36.13 -20.58 26.27
CA GLY A 260 -34.70 -20.62 26.55
C GLY A 260 -33.92 -19.57 25.77
N THR A 261 -32.59 -19.59 25.90
CA THR A 261 -31.66 -18.64 25.27
C THR A 261 -31.29 -18.97 23.82
N TYR A 262 -31.74 -20.10 23.28
CA TYR A 262 -31.43 -20.52 21.91
C TYR A 262 -32.29 -19.77 20.90
N GLY A 263 -31.64 -19.04 19.99
CA GLY A 263 -32.25 -18.33 18.87
C GLY A 263 -32.17 -19.09 17.55
N ASN A 264 -32.39 -18.40 16.44
CA ASN A 264 -32.13 -18.93 15.11
C ASN A 264 -30.62 -18.89 14.82
N LEU A 265 -30.13 -19.92 14.13
CA LEU A 265 -28.79 -19.91 13.55
C LEU A 265 -28.81 -19.24 12.18
N THR A 266 -27.74 -18.49 11.89
CA THR A 266 -27.45 -17.90 10.58
C THR A 266 -26.01 -18.20 10.18
N ARG A 267 -25.82 -18.79 8.99
CA ARG A 267 -24.52 -19.11 8.40
C ARG A 267 -24.06 -18.03 7.41
N THR A 268 -22.79 -17.65 7.50
CA THR A 268 -22.10 -16.71 6.59
C THR A 268 -20.79 -17.35 6.11
N PRO A 269 -20.38 -17.24 4.83
CA PRO A 269 -19.05 -17.70 4.41
C PRO A 269 -17.93 -16.91 5.11
N GLU A 270 -16.87 -17.60 5.52
CA GLU A 270 -15.65 -16.98 6.03
C GLU A 270 -14.85 -16.42 4.83
N ILE A 271 -14.66 -15.10 4.83
CA ILE A 271 -13.87 -14.36 3.83
C ILE A 271 -12.48 -14.09 4.40
N ASP A 272 -11.45 -14.34 3.61
CA ASP A 272 -10.07 -13.97 3.89
C ASP A 272 -9.51 -13.08 2.77
N THR A 273 -8.38 -12.43 3.03
CA THR A 273 -7.71 -11.50 2.10
C THR A 273 -6.38 -12.06 1.63
N ARG A 274 -6.13 -12.04 0.32
CA ARG A 274 -4.83 -12.37 -0.26
C ARG A 274 -4.26 -11.19 -1.03
N GLN A 275 -2.94 -11.05 -1.01
CA GLN A 275 -2.22 -10.16 -1.92
C GLN A 275 -2.01 -10.88 -3.25
N VAL A 276 -2.45 -10.27 -4.33
CA VAL A 276 -2.31 -10.76 -5.70
C VAL A 276 -1.38 -9.82 -6.45
N SER A 277 -0.43 -10.39 -7.19
CA SER A 277 0.46 -9.61 -8.06
C SER A 277 -0.32 -8.99 -9.22
N ASN A 278 0.12 -7.82 -9.67
CA ASN A 278 -0.34 -7.20 -10.92
C ASN A 278 0.45 -7.69 -12.16
N ASP A 279 1.39 -8.64 -12.00
CA ASP A 279 2.30 -9.15 -13.03
C ASP A 279 3.05 -8.02 -13.80
N ASP A 280 3.32 -6.90 -13.10
CA ASP A 280 3.80 -5.65 -13.70
C ASP A 280 5.30 -5.36 -13.48
N TYR A 281 6.02 -6.29 -12.82
CA TYR A 281 7.46 -6.22 -12.61
C TYR A 281 8.23 -6.00 -13.92
N ARG A 282 9.19 -5.07 -13.90
CA ARG A 282 10.16 -4.89 -15.00
C ARG A 282 11.57 -4.74 -14.46
N PRO A 283 12.55 -5.52 -14.95
CA PRO A 283 13.94 -5.30 -14.59
C PRO A 283 14.41 -3.92 -15.07
N ALA A 284 15.46 -3.40 -14.42
CA ALA A 284 16.11 -2.18 -14.90
C ALA A 284 16.63 -2.37 -16.34
N GLU A 285 16.34 -1.40 -17.22
CA GLU A 285 16.97 -1.34 -18.54
C GLU A 285 18.30 -0.59 -18.41
N THR A 286 19.38 -1.23 -18.85
CA THR A 286 20.74 -0.71 -18.67
C THR A 286 21.60 -0.89 -19.91
N HIS A 287 22.46 0.08 -20.19
CA HIS A 287 23.51 -0.04 -21.20
C HIS A 287 24.92 0.17 -20.61
N GLU A 288 25.94 -0.20 -21.39
CA GLU A 288 27.33 0.10 -21.07
C GLU A 288 27.69 1.51 -21.56
N ALA A 289 27.83 2.46 -20.63
CA ALA A 289 28.30 3.80 -20.90
C ALA A 289 29.84 3.83 -20.90
N VAL A 290 30.43 4.57 -21.84
CA VAL A 290 31.88 4.67 -22.01
C VAL A 290 32.31 6.13 -22.16
N CYS A 291 33.19 6.58 -21.27
CA CYS A 291 33.81 7.90 -21.29
C CYS A 291 35.30 7.80 -21.65
N TYR A 292 35.66 8.31 -22.83
CA TYR A 292 37.03 8.47 -23.29
C TYR A 292 37.57 9.83 -22.88
N LEU A 293 38.80 9.85 -22.37
CA LEU A 293 39.55 11.07 -21.98
C LEU A 293 38.85 12.02 -20.98
N GLY A 294 37.71 11.64 -20.40
CA GLY A 294 36.93 12.46 -19.48
C GLY A 294 35.92 13.42 -20.14
N PHE A 295 35.75 13.38 -21.47
CA PHE A 295 34.84 14.30 -22.19
C PHE A 295 34.27 13.78 -23.53
N LEU A 296 34.65 12.58 -23.99
CA LEU A 296 34.16 11.98 -25.23
C LEU A 296 33.33 10.73 -24.93
N GLY A 297 32.07 10.72 -25.36
CA GLY A 297 31.10 9.66 -25.02
C GLY A 297 30.18 10.10 -23.89
N GLU A 298 29.55 9.14 -23.23
CA GLU A 298 28.75 9.41 -22.03
C GLU A 298 29.70 9.46 -20.84
N CYS A 299 29.78 10.63 -20.18
CA CYS A 299 30.72 10.91 -19.10
C CYS A 299 30.07 11.10 -17.71
N GLU A 300 28.73 10.98 -17.66
CA GLU A 300 27.85 11.07 -16.48
C GLU A 300 26.74 10.00 -16.57
#